data_AF-W6K2J8-F1
#
_entry.id   AF-W6K2J8-F1
#
_cell.length_a   1.000
_cell.length_b   1.000
_cell.length_c   1.000
_cell.angle_alpha   90.00
_cell.angle_beta   90.00
_cell.angle_gamma   90.00
#
_symmetry.space_group_name_H-M   'P 1'
#
loop_
_entity.id
_entity.type
_entity.pdbx_description
1 polymer ?
#
loop_
_entity_poly.entity_id
_entity_poly.type
_entity_poly.pdbx_seq_one_letter_code
_entity_poly.pdbx_strand_id
1 'polypeptide(L)' 'MTMSLHRLASFTYQVPNVAETSAYYQDFGLTDNGDGSFATVDGGRQLYLEQGP' A
#
# COMPACT_ATOMS: atom_id res chain seq x y z
N MET A 1 22.32 9.47 20.47
CA MET A 1 20.89 9.83 20.52
C MET A 1 20.28 9.47 19.18
N THR A 2 19.46 8.41 19.11
CA THR A 2 18.77 8.05 17.86
C THR A 2 17.63 9.03 17.68
N MET A 3 17.74 9.92 16.68
CA MET A 3 16.61 10.76 16.31
C MET A 3 15.53 9.89 15.67
N SER A 4 14.29 10.03 16.13
CA SER A 4 13.14 9.41 15.49
C SER A 4 12.96 10.04 14.10
N LEU A 5 13.22 9.26 13.05
CA LEU A 5 12.92 9.71 11.68
C LEU A 5 11.39 9.68 11.49
N HIS A 6 10.80 10.85 11.28
CA HIS A 6 9.38 10.95 10.94
C HIS A 6 9.19 10.53 9.49
N ARG A 7 9.04 9.22 9.25
CA ARG A 7 8.74 8.64 7.93
C ARG A 7 7.27 8.27 7.84
N LEU A 8 6.69 8.43 6.65
CA LEU A 8 5.39 7.84 6.34
C LEU A 8 5.57 6.32 6.31
N ALA A 9 5.04 5.64 7.33
CA ALA A 9 5.15 4.18 7.45
C ALA A 9 4.08 3.46 6.63
N SER A 10 2.87 4.02 6.56
CA SER A 10 1.79 3.51 5.72
C SER A 10 0.73 4.59 5.46
N PHE A 11 -0.10 4.36 4.46
CA PHE A 11 -1.30 5.16 4.21
C PHE A 11 -2.43 4.30 3.65
N THR A 12 -3.65 4.80 3.83
CA THR A 12 -4.87 4.21 3.26
C THR A 12 -5.34 5.08 2.11
N TYR A 13 -5.70 4.45 1.00
CA TYR A 13 -6.22 5.12 -0.17
C TYR A 13 -7.56 4.54 -0.58
N GLN A 14 -8.57 5.41 -0.67
CA GLN A 14 -9.91 5.06 -1.09
C GLN A 14 -10.04 5.22 -2.60
N VAL A 15 -10.53 4.17 -3.27
CA VAL A 15 -10.65 4.10 -4.73
C VAL A 15 -12.00 3.53 -5.16
N PRO A 16 -12.52 3.95 -6.32
CA PRO A 16 -13.81 3.45 -6.83
C PRO A 16 -13.76 1.97 -7.23
N ASN A 17 -12.59 1.49 -7.67
CA ASN A 17 -12.37 0.11 -8.09
C ASN A 17 -11.06 -0.43 -7.49
N VAL A 18 -11.18 -1.18 -6.39
CA VAL A 18 -10.04 -1.78 -5.71
C VAL A 18 -9.34 -2.81 -6.60
N ALA A 19 -10.07 -3.60 -7.39
CA ALA A 19 -9.47 -4.66 -8.21
C ALA A 19 -8.58 -4.10 -9.32
N GLU A 20 -9.06 -3.07 -10.03
CA GLU A 20 -8.27 -2.39 -11.06
C GLU A 20 -7.03 -1.70 -10.48
N THR A 21 -7.21 -1.00 -9.35
CA THR A 21 -6.10 -0.33 -8.65
C THR A 21 -5.08 -1.35 -8.11
N SER A 22 -5.55 -2.50 -7.65
CA SER A 22 -4.70 -3.60 -7.18
C SER A 22 -3.85 -4.16 -8.32
N ALA A 23 -4.46 -4.43 -9.48
CA ALA A 23 -3.74 -4.90 -10.66
C ALA A 23 -2.64 -3.90 -11.09
N TYR A 24 -2.96 -2.60 -11.10
CA TYR A 24 -1.99 -1.56 -11.37
C TYR A 24 -0.78 -1.60 -10.41
N TYR A 25 -1.02 -1.75 -9.10
CA TYR A 25 0.07 -1.80 -8.12
C TYR A 25 0.87 -3.11 -8.16
N GLN A 26 0.24 -4.23 -8.53
CA GLN A 26 0.95 -5.48 -8.80
C GLN A 26 1.86 -5.36 -10.02
N ASP A 27 1.36 -4.75 -11.11
CA ASP A 27 2.15 -4.47 -12.32
C ASP A 27 3.29 -3.47 -12.04
N PHE A 28 3.07 -2.52 -11.13
CA PHE A 28 4.12 -1.62 -10.64
C PHE A 28 5.21 -2.36 -9.85
N GLY A 29 4.92 -3.56 -9.35
CA GLY A 29 5.86 -4.40 -8.60
C GLY A 29 5.65 -4.41 -7.09
N LEU A 30 4.51 -3.94 -6.59
CA LEU A 30 4.12 -4.16 -5.20
C LEU A 30 3.61 -5.59 -5.01
N THR A 31 3.93 -6.16 -3.86
CA THR A 31 3.40 -7.47 -3.45
C THR A 31 2.03 -7.27 -2.81
N ASP A 32 1.01 -7.89 -3.37
CA ASP A 32 -0.32 -7.99 -2.78
C ASP A 32 -0.33 -9.05 -1.67
N ASN A 33 -0.80 -8.67 -0.47
CA ASN A 33 -0.89 -9.57 0.68
C ASN A 33 -2.25 -10.28 0.78
N GLY A 34 -3.21 -9.98 -0.10
CA GLY A 34 -4.52 -10.62 -0.18
C GLY A 34 -5.58 -10.07 0.80
N ASP A 35 -5.21 -9.10 1.65
CA ASP A 35 -6.09 -8.42 2.59
C ASP A 35 -6.36 -6.94 2.21
N GLY A 36 -6.06 -6.57 0.97
CA GLY A 36 -6.11 -5.18 0.49
C GLY A 36 -4.86 -4.37 0.85
N SER A 37 -3.85 -4.98 1.47
CA SER A 37 -2.56 -4.35 1.76
C SER A 37 -1.48 -4.72 0.76
N PHE A 38 -0.65 -3.73 0.42
CA PHE A 38 0.45 -3.85 -0.53
C PHE A 38 1.78 -3.54 0.15
N ALA A 39 2.80 -4.29 -0.23
CA ALA A 39 4.14 -4.18 0.31
C ALA A 39 5.19 -3.95 -0.78
N THR A 40 6.19 -3.13 -0.45
CA THR A 40 7.46 -3.11 -1.18
C THR A 40 8.39 -4.17 -0.60
N VAL A 41 9.39 -4.61 -1.40
CA VAL A 41 10.34 -5.66 -1.02
C VAL A 41 11.01 -5.37 0.34
N ASP A 42 11.46 -4.13 0.54
CA ASP A 42 12.21 -3.75 1.75
C ASP A 42 11.38 -2.97 2.78
N GLY A 43 10.20 -2.47 2.39
CA GLY A 43 9.41 -1.55 3.21
C GLY A 43 8.28 -2.20 4.00
N GLY A 44 7.96 -3.47 3.75
CA GLY A 44 6.83 -4.14 4.36
C GLY A 44 5.48 -3.55 3.89
N ARG A 45 4.42 -3.73 4.68
CA ARG A 45 3.07 -3.24 4.36
C ARG A 45 2.98 -1.73 4.48
N GLN A 46 2.68 -1.04 3.37
CA GLN A 46 2.74 0.43 3.29
C GLN A 46 1.50 1.06 2.66
N LEU A 47 0.78 0.33 1.81
CA LEU A 47 -0.41 0.82 1.15
C LEU A 47 -1.60 -0.08 1.51
N TYR A 48 -2.73 0.53 1.87
CA TYR A 48 -4.00 -0.15 2.08
C TYR A 48 -5.03 0.43 1.12
N LEU A 49 -5.63 -0.42 0.29
CA LEU A 49 -6.69 -0.02 -0.63
C LEU A 49 -8.05 -0.32 -0.01
N GLU A 50 -8.89 0.70 0.03
CA GLU A 50 -10.28 0.57 0.47
C GLU A 50 -11.22 1.05 -0.64
N GLN A 51 -12.41 0.45 -0.70
CA GLN A 51 -13.41 0.92 -1.62
C GLN A 51 -14.00 2.24 -1.12
N GLY A 52 -14.02 3.25 -1.98
CA GLY A 52 -14.59 4.56 -1.69
C GLY A 52 -15.27 5.19 -2.92
N PRO A 53 -15.97 6.32 -2.71
CA PRO A 53 -16.74 7.00 -3.74
C PRO A 53 -15.88 7.62 -4.86
#